data_AF-A0AAW6EL56-F1
#
_entry.id   AF-A0AAW6EL56-F1
#
_cell.length_a   1.000
_cell.length_b   1.000
_cell.length_c   1.000
_cell.angle_alpha   90.00
_cell.angle_beta   90.00
_cell.angle_gamma   90.00
#
_symmetry.space_group_name_H-M   'P 1'
#
loop_
_entity.id
_entity.type
_entity.pdbx_description
1 polymer ?
#
loop_
_entity_poly.entity_id
_entity_poly.type
_entity_poly.pdbx_seq_one_letter_code
_entity_poly.pdbx_strand_id
1 'polypeptide(L)'
;MTEKMLSKILSKEECAKCRICCCFDSYDIWETPYISQTLASKILQEYAPKQEFIKKENHFLFKMDKEQNADLYYCPMLDNEKGCILGDDKPFDCRIWPLRVMALNETKVITLSPVCPTMNEKSIKELTKTANELADQIFEYADENPEAVKPYLDGYPILVVEGKKYKDTLV
;
A
#
# COMPACT_ATOMS: atom_id res chain seq x y z
N MET A 1 3.90 -18.15 8.18
CA MET A 1 2.46 -18.06 7.88
C MET A 1 2.17 -16.60 7.61
N THR A 2 2.13 -16.19 6.34
CA THR A 2 1.88 -14.80 5.95
C THR A 2 0.38 -14.56 6.08
N GLU A 3 -0.08 -14.32 7.30
CA GLU A 3 -1.45 -13.89 7.54
C GLU A 3 -1.68 -12.60 6.72
N LYS A 4 -2.70 -12.60 5.88
CA LYS A 4 -3.01 -11.50 4.95
C LYS A 4 -3.26 -10.25 5.79
N MET A 5 -2.36 -9.28 5.74
CA MET A 5 -2.27 -8.20 6.74
C MET A 5 -3.61 -7.49 7.01
N LEU A 6 -4.47 -7.35 6.00
CA LEU A 6 -5.76 -6.67 6.13
C LEU A 6 -7.01 -7.55 6.12
N SER A 7 -6.90 -8.88 6.12
CA SER A 7 -8.07 -9.76 5.88
C SER A 7 -9.21 -9.62 6.89
N LYS A 8 -8.94 -9.04 8.07
CA LYS A 8 -9.96 -8.73 9.08
C LYS A 8 -10.91 -7.60 8.66
N ILE A 9 -10.45 -6.71 7.78
CA ILE A 9 -11.17 -5.49 7.38
C ILE A 9 -11.37 -5.38 5.87
N LEU A 10 -10.53 -5.99 5.03
CA LEU A 10 -10.68 -5.96 3.58
C LEU A 10 -10.42 -7.33 2.97
N SER A 11 -11.43 -7.87 2.28
CA SER A 11 -11.29 -9.13 1.55
C SER A 11 -10.54 -8.95 0.22
N LYS A 12 -10.00 -10.05 -0.30
CA LYS A 12 -9.35 -10.05 -1.63
C LYS A 12 -10.37 -9.75 -2.73
N GLU A 13 -11.58 -10.26 -2.58
CA GLU A 13 -12.68 -10.12 -3.53
C GLU A 13 -13.16 -8.67 -3.62
N GLU A 14 -13.31 -7.98 -2.49
CA GLU A 14 -13.64 -6.54 -2.46
C GLU A 14 -12.54 -5.71 -3.13
N CYS A 15 -11.28 -5.98 -2.79
CA CYS A 15 -10.13 -5.30 -3.39
C CYS A 15 -10.05 -5.54 -4.92
N ALA A 16 -10.23 -6.78 -5.38
CA ALA A 16 -10.21 -7.15 -6.79
C ALA A 16 -11.36 -6.53 -7.61
N LYS A 17 -12.51 -6.28 -6.97
CA LYS A 17 -13.64 -5.55 -7.57
C LYS A 17 -13.37 -4.04 -7.61
N CYS A 18 -12.78 -3.47 -6.56
CA CYS A 18 -12.57 -2.03 -6.42
C CYS A 18 -11.45 -1.49 -7.32
N ARG A 19 -10.25 -2.11 -7.28
CA ARG A 19 -9.08 -1.79 -8.12
C ARG A 19 -8.50 -0.38 -8.03
N ILE A 20 -9.07 0.49 -7.19
CA ILE A 20 -8.65 1.89 -7.11
C ILE A 20 -7.17 2.06 -6.78
N CYS A 21 -6.60 1.20 -5.94
CA CYS A 21 -5.18 1.22 -5.59
C CYS A 21 -4.22 0.78 -6.71
N CYS A 22 -4.76 0.31 -7.84
CA CYS A 22 -4.02 -0.13 -9.01
C CYS A 22 -4.21 0.81 -10.22
N CYS A 23 -4.83 1.97 -10.00
CA CYS A 23 -5.15 2.96 -11.00
C CYS A 23 -4.67 4.32 -10.50
N PHE A 24 -3.76 4.94 -11.24
CA PHE A 24 -3.09 6.18 -10.86
C PHE A 24 -3.30 7.22 -11.95
N ASP A 25 -3.42 8.49 -11.58
CA ASP A 25 -3.27 9.62 -12.50
C ASP A 25 -1.86 10.22 -12.42
N SER A 26 -1.60 11.29 -13.17
CA SER A 26 -0.27 11.91 -13.16
C SER A 26 0.09 12.58 -11.83
N TYR A 27 -0.90 12.90 -10.98
CA TYR A 27 -0.72 13.53 -9.68
C TYR A 27 -0.45 12.53 -8.56
N ASP A 28 -0.89 11.28 -8.68
CA ASP A 28 -0.69 10.24 -7.67
C ASP A 28 0.24 9.08 -8.12
N ILE A 29 0.80 9.10 -9.33
CA ILE A 29 1.75 8.06 -9.80
C ILE A 29 3.00 7.91 -8.91
N TRP A 30 3.39 8.97 -8.19
CA TRP A 30 4.45 8.91 -7.19
C TRP A 30 4.06 8.08 -5.95
N GLU A 31 2.76 7.80 -5.77
CA GLU A 31 2.23 6.95 -4.72
C GLU A 31 2.41 5.46 -4.96
N THR A 32 2.81 5.08 -6.18
CA THR A 32 3.06 3.70 -6.58
C THR A 32 3.96 2.93 -5.59
N PRO A 33 3.75 1.60 -5.47
CA PRO A 33 4.42 0.81 -4.45
C PRO A 33 5.92 0.69 -4.71
N TYR A 34 6.66 0.63 -3.62
CA TYR A 34 8.07 0.30 -3.61
C TYR A 34 8.29 -1.17 -4.00
N ILE A 35 9.17 -1.42 -4.97
CA ILE A 35 9.54 -2.77 -5.39
C ILE A 35 11.01 -3.04 -5.04
N SER A 36 11.23 -4.03 -4.17
CA SER A 36 12.58 -4.49 -3.85
C SER A 36 13.21 -5.24 -5.04
N GLN A 37 14.54 -5.33 -5.08
CA GLN A 37 15.25 -6.07 -6.12
C GLN A 37 14.79 -7.53 -6.19
N THR A 38 14.65 -8.18 -5.04
CA THR A 38 14.19 -9.58 -4.96
C THR A 38 12.79 -9.74 -5.54
N LEU A 39 11.87 -8.82 -5.23
CA LEU A 39 10.52 -8.87 -5.78
C LEU A 39 10.51 -8.59 -7.29
N ALA A 40 11.29 -7.63 -7.77
CA ALA A 40 11.41 -7.36 -9.21
C ALA A 40 11.91 -8.59 -9.97
N SER A 41 12.93 -9.28 -9.45
CA SER A 41 13.42 -10.55 -10.03
C SER A 41 12.34 -11.63 -10.06
N LYS A 42 11.59 -11.79 -8.96
CA LYS A 42 10.48 -12.75 -8.89
C LYS A 42 9.38 -12.43 -9.90
N ILE A 43 9.02 -11.16 -10.06
CA ILE A 43 8.02 -10.70 -11.04
C ILE A 43 8.41 -11.10 -12.45
N LEU A 44 9.67 -10.86 -12.84
CA LEU A 44 10.17 -11.23 -14.18
C LEU A 44 10.19 -12.74 -14.42
N GLN A 45 10.43 -13.54 -13.39
CA GLN A 45 10.52 -14.99 -13.51
C GLN A 45 9.16 -15.68 -13.54
N GLU A 46 8.22 -15.22 -12.71
CA GLU A 46 7.00 -15.98 -12.39
C GLU A 46 5.71 -15.33 -12.89
N TYR A 47 5.68 -14.01 -13.12
CA TYR A 47 4.43 -13.27 -13.37
C TYR A 47 4.40 -12.54 -14.71
N ALA A 48 5.41 -11.70 -14.98
CA ALA A 48 5.43 -10.79 -16.11
C ALA A 48 6.86 -10.63 -16.66
N PRO A 49 7.34 -11.55 -17.51
CA PRO A 49 8.72 -11.55 -18.02
C PRO A 49 9.12 -10.34 -18.86
N LYS A 50 8.14 -9.58 -19.35
CA LYS A 50 8.35 -8.35 -20.15
C LYS A 50 8.17 -7.08 -19.33
N GLN A 51 7.92 -7.17 -18.02
CA GLN A 51 7.73 -6.00 -17.20
C GLN A 51 8.99 -5.15 -17.17
N GLU A 52 8.84 -3.85 -17.40
CA GLU A 52 9.92 -2.89 -17.26
C GLU A 52 9.86 -2.19 -15.90
N PHE A 53 11.01 -1.82 -15.35
CA PHE A 53 11.09 -1.13 -14.07
C PHE A 53 11.87 0.17 -14.20
N ILE A 54 11.45 1.18 -13.45
CA ILE A 54 12.20 2.42 -13.27
C ILE A 54 13.06 2.24 -12.02
N LYS A 55 14.39 2.26 -12.18
CA LYS A 55 15.32 2.19 -11.05
C LYS A 55 15.42 3.54 -10.35
N LYS A 56 15.30 3.54 -9.02
CA LYS A 56 15.43 4.69 -8.13
C LYS A 56 16.35 4.31 -6.98
N GLU A 57 17.60 4.79 -7.00
CA GLU A 57 18.61 4.45 -5.98
C GLU A 57 18.68 2.94 -5.69
N ASN A 58 18.13 2.53 -4.54
CA ASN A 58 18.13 1.15 -4.05
C ASN A 58 16.85 0.35 -4.38
N HIS A 59 15.94 0.93 -5.16
CA HIS A 59 14.64 0.34 -5.43
C HIS A 59 14.14 0.48 -6.86
N PHE A 60 12.99 -0.13 -7.10
CA PHE A 60 12.33 -0.15 -8.38
C PHE A 60 10.89 0.34 -8.23
N LEU A 61 10.40 0.99 -9.28
CA LEU A 61 8.99 1.27 -9.50
C LEU A 61 8.56 0.52 -10.77
N PHE A 62 7.29 0.13 -10.83
CA PHE A 62 6.74 -0.36 -12.09
C PHE A 62 6.78 0.74 -13.14
N LYS A 63 7.32 0.45 -14.32
CA LYS A 63 7.04 1.27 -15.48
C LYS A 63 5.61 0.96 -15.92
N MET A 64 4.75 1.97 -15.83
CA MET A 64 3.34 1.88 -16.21
C MET A 64 3.12 2.62 -17.52
N ASP A 65 2.32 2.05 -18.40
CA ASP A 65 1.90 2.70 -19.63
C ASP A 65 0.68 3.59 -19.36
N LYS A 66 0.68 4.78 -19.97
CA LYS A 66 -0.45 5.68 -19.93
C LYS A 66 -1.57 5.15 -20.84
N GLU A 67 -2.80 5.21 -20.39
CA GLU A 67 -3.96 4.98 -21.24
C GLU A 67 -4.05 6.05 -22.34
N GLN A 68 -4.42 5.64 -23.55
CA GLN A 68 -4.35 6.52 -24.74
C GLN A 68 -5.21 7.78 -24.61
N ASN A 69 -6.36 7.70 -23.95
CA ASN A 69 -7.38 8.76 -23.95
C ASN A 69 -7.74 9.27 -22.55
N ALA A 70 -6.95 8.93 -21.53
CA ALA A 70 -7.19 9.33 -20.16
C ALA A 70 -5.86 9.63 -19.45
N ASP A 71 -5.90 10.47 -18.41
CA ASP A 71 -4.76 10.63 -17.51
C ASP A 71 -4.72 9.49 -16.49
N LEU A 72 -4.62 8.26 -16.98
CA LEU A 72 -4.67 7.05 -16.17
C LEU A 72 -3.51 6.12 -16.51
N TYR A 73 -2.93 5.55 -15.46
CA TYR A 73 -1.83 4.61 -15.46
C TYR A 73 -2.26 3.40 -14.64
N TYR A 74 -2.30 2.24 -15.27
CA TYR A 74 -2.71 1.02 -14.59
C TYR A 74 -1.50 0.22 -14.13
N CYS A 75 -1.59 -0.31 -12.92
CA CYS A 75 -0.60 -1.24 -12.42
C CYS A 75 -0.50 -2.44 -13.37
N PRO A 76 0.70 -2.79 -13.87
CA PRO A 76 0.86 -3.87 -14.84
C PRO A 76 0.55 -5.26 -14.25
N MET A 77 0.47 -5.35 -12.92
CA MET A 77 0.11 -6.57 -12.21
C MET A 77 -1.41 -6.68 -11.97
N LEU A 78 -2.21 -5.73 -12.47
CA LEU A 78 -3.67 -5.76 -12.36
C LEU A 78 -4.26 -6.58 -13.51
N ASP A 79 -4.94 -7.67 -13.17
CA ASP A 79 -5.85 -8.37 -14.09
C ASP A 79 -7.27 -7.79 -13.95
N ASN A 80 -7.87 -7.43 -15.09
CA ASN A 80 -9.17 -6.77 -15.16
C ASN A 80 -10.37 -7.67 -14.82
N GLU A 81 -10.16 -8.92 -14.47
CA GLU A 81 -11.21 -9.82 -13.98
C GLU A 81 -10.88 -10.31 -12.57
N LYS A 82 -9.63 -10.70 -12.33
CA LYS A 82 -9.17 -11.39 -11.13
C LYS A 82 -8.55 -10.48 -10.08
N GLY A 83 -8.24 -9.24 -10.43
CA GLY A 83 -7.49 -8.32 -9.57
C GLY A 83 -5.98 -8.55 -9.64
N CYS A 84 -5.25 -8.23 -8.58
CA CYS A 84 -3.79 -8.28 -8.62
C CYS A 84 -3.24 -9.72 -8.73
N ILE A 85 -2.45 -9.99 -9.77
CA ILE A 85 -1.88 -11.32 -10.07
C ILE A 85 -0.78 -11.75 -9.11
N LEU A 86 -0.17 -10.81 -8.38
CA LEU A 86 0.91 -11.13 -7.42
C LEU A 86 0.44 -11.89 -6.18
N GLY A 87 -0.88 -11.98 -5.93
CA GLY A 87 -1.38 -12.78 -4.81
C GLY A 87 -0.81 -12.33 -3.46
N ASP A 88 -0.03 -13.18 -2.80
CA ASP A 88 0.61 -12.86 -1.51
C ASP A 88 2.05 -12.32 -1.65
N ASP A 89 2.59 -12.33 -2.88
CA ASP A 89 3.88 -11.73 -3.26
C ASP A 89 3.77 -10.24 -3.62
N LYS A 90 2.63 -9.63 -3.28
CA LYS A 90 2.44 -8.19 -3.41
C LYS A 90 3.55 -7.42 -2.68
N PRO A 91 3.94 -6.23 -3.21
CA PRO A 91 4.76 -5.27 -2.47
C PRO A 91 4.16 -5.00 -1.09
N PHE A 92 5.01 -4.66 -0.11
CA PHE A 92 4.54 -4.39 1.24
C PHE A 92 3.45 -3.32 1.27
N ASP A 93 3.65 -2.21 0.56
CA ASP A 93 2.67 -1.12 0.41
C ASP A 93 1.30 -1.63 -0.07
N CYS A 94 1.29 -2.53 -1.06
CA CYS A 94 0.05 -3.13 -1.57
C CYS A 94 -0.61 -4.12 -0.59
N ARG A 95 0.16 -4.76 0.30
CA ARG A 95 -0.37 -5.68 1.31
C ARG A 95 -1.04 -4.95 2.47
N ILE A 96 -0.58 -3.73 2.77
CA ILE A 96 -1.13 -2.89 3.84
C ILE A 96 -2.10 -1.82 3.33
N TRP A 97 -2.23 -1.60 2.01
CA TRP A 97 -3.14 -0.61 1.45
C TRP A 97 -4.60 -0.90 1.86
N PRO A 98 -5.34 0.08 2.42
CA PRO A 98 -5.10 1.53 2.34
C PRO A 98 -4.36 2.15 3.52
N LEU A 99 -3.76 1.36 4.42
CA LEU A 99 -2.83 1.88 5.41
C LEU A 99 -1.53 2.30 4.73
N ARG A 100 -0.93 3.39 5.23
CA ARG A 100 0.37 3.89 4.76
C ARG A 100 1.21 4.36 5.93
N VAL A 101 2.50 4.09 5.88
CA VAL A 101 3.47 4.72 6.77
C VAL A 101 3.91 6.05 6.16
N MET A 102 3.86 7.11 6.94
CA MET A 102 4.27 8.45 6.52
C MET A 102 5.14 9.12 7.57
N ALA A 103 6.03 10.02 7.14
CA ALA A 103 6.83 10.86 8.01
C ALA A 103 6.06 12.14 8.37
N LEU A 104 5.80 12.34 9.66
CA LEU A 104 5.23 13.55 10.22
C LEU A 104 6.28 14.19 11.15
N ASN A 105 6.96 15.22 10.66
CA ASN A 105 8.14 15.80 11.34
C ASN A 105 9.20 14.71 11.58
N GLU A 106 9.63 14.51 12.83
CA GLU A 106 10.65 13.53 13.23
C GLU A 106 10.06 12.18 13.65
N THR A 107 8.77 11.91 13.39
CA THR A 107 8.11 10.65 13.77
C THR A 107 7.41 9.99 12.59
N LYS A 108 7.27 8.66 12.63
CA LYS A 108 6.45 7.92 11.67
C LYS A 108 5.01 7.80 12.17
N VAL A 109 4.07 7.85 11.25
CA VAL A 109 2.64 7.66 11.53
C VAL A 109 2.06 6.65 10.55
N ILE A 110 1.13 5.83 11.03
CA ILE A 110 0.28 4.99 10.18
C ILE A 110 -0.98 5.77 9.90
N THR A 111 -1.22 6.00 8.63
CA THR A 111 -2.36 6.77 8.13
C THR A 111 -3.30 5.88 7.33
N LEU A 112 -4.52 6.36 7.13
CA LEU A 112 -5.49 5.75 6.23
C LEU A 112 -5.62 6.59 4.95
N SER A 113 -5.57 5.95 3.79
CA SER A 113 -5.91 6.61 2.55
C SER A 113 -7.42 6.91 2.48
N PRO A 114 -7.82 8.18 2.24
CA PRO A 114 -9.23 8.57 2.24
C PRO A 114 -9.97 8.11 0.97
N VAL A 115 -9.29 7.54 -0.02
CA VAL A 115 -9.93 7.14 -1.29
C VAL A 115 -10.45 5.71 -1.29
N CYS A 116 -10.15 4.90 -0.25
CA CYS A 116 -10.68 3.53 -0.19
C CYS A 116 -12.16 3.54 0.24
N PRO A 117 -13.11 3.24 -0.66
CA PRO A 117 -14.53 3.31 -0.32
C PRO A 117 -14.90 2.31 0.79
N THR A 118 -14.37 1.09 0.73
CA THR A 118 -14.64 0.03 1.71
C THR A 118 -14.17 0.39 3.12
N MET A 119 -13.02 1.06 3.27
CA MET A 119 -12.55 1.45 4.60
C MET A 119 -13.28 2.66 5.16
N ASN A 120 -13.76 3.55 4.30
CA ASN A 120 -14.53 4.73 4.74
C ASN A 120 -15.89 4.35 5.35
N GLU A 121 -16.40 3.16 5.07
CA GLU A 121 -17.63 2.64 5.67
C GLU A 121 -17.41 2.02 7.07
N LYS A 122 -16.16 1.82 7.47
CA LYS A 122 -15.82 1.19 8.75
C LYS A 122 -15.71 2.18 9.89
N SER A 123 -15.92 1.68 11.10
CA SER A 123 -15.72 2.48 12.29
C SER A 123 -14.23 2.80 12.50
N ILE A 124 -13.94 4.02 12.94
CA ILE A 124 -12.58 4.43 13.33
C ILE A 124 -11.98 3.49 14.39
N LYS A 125 -12.80 2.96 15.29
CA LYS A 125 -12.36 1.99 16.31
C LYS A 125 -11.81 0.71 15.67
N GLU A 126 -12.51 0.15 14.69
CA GLU A 126 -12.07 -1.05 13.96
C GLU A 126 -10.78 -0.79 13.19
N LEU A 127 -10.73 0.32 12.45
CA LEU A 127 -9.56 0.73 11.65
C LEU A 127 -8.33 0.97 12.54
N THR A 128 -8.49 1.70 13.64
CA THR A 128 -7.42 1.98 14.60
C THR A 128 -6.93 0.69 15.25
N LYS A 129 -7.84 -0.22 15.63
CA LYS A 129 -7.46 -1.52 16.19
C LYS A 129 -6.59 -2.31 15.21
N THR A 130 -7.03 -2.46 13.96
CA THR A 130 -6.25 -3.19 12.95
C THR A 130 -4.90 -2.52 12.68
N ALA A 131 -4.86 -1.19 12.59
CA ALA A 131 -3.61 -0.46 12.41
C ALA A 131 -2.64 -0.67 13.60
N ASN A 132 -3.13 -0.70 14.84
CA ASN A 132 -2.31 -1.01 16.02
C ASN A 132 -1.78 -2.45 16.01
N GLU A 133 -2.59 -3.43 15.59
CA GLU A 133 -2.17 -4.84 15.47
C GLU A 133 -1.04 -5.02 14.45
N LEU A 134 -1.02 -4.21 13.37
CA LEU A 134 0.00 -4.24 12.33
C LEU A 134 1.18 -3.28 12.58
N ALA A 135 1.10 -2.44 13.62
CA ALA A 135 1.97 -1.29 13.76
C ALA A 135 3.45 -1.66 13.85
N ASP A 136 3.79 -2.66 14.67
CA ASP A 136 5.18 -3.07 14.86
C ASP A 136 5.80 -3.52 13.54
N GLN A 137 5.08 -4.35 12.77
CA GLN A 137 5.55 -4.83 11.47
C GLN A 137 5.65 -3.71 10.42
N ILE A 138 4.73 -2.74 10.43
CA ILE A 138 4.75 -1.61 9.50
C ILE A 138 5.92 -0.67 9.82
N PHE A 139 6.19 -0.39 11.09
CA PHE A 139 7.31 0.46 11.48
C PHE A 139 8.66 -0.24 11.29
N GLU A 140 8.77 -1.53 11.57
CA GLU A 140 9.98 -2.32 11.28
C GLU A 140 10.30 -2.30 9.77
N TYR A 141 9.29 -2.54 8.91
CA TYR A 141 9.47 -2.40 7.46
C TYR A 141 9.92 -0.99 7.06
N ALA A 142 9.36 0.04 7.69
CA ALA A 142 9.71 1.43 7.42
C ALA A 142 11.14 1.80 7.86
N ASP A 143 11.64 1.19 8.93
CA ASP A 143 13.03 1.34 9.38
C ASP A 143 14.01 0.67 8.41
N GLU A 144 13.66 -0.51 7.91
CA GLU A 144 14.47 -1.25 6.93
C GLU A 144 14.43 -0.62 5.52
N ASN A 145 13.35 0.10 5.20
CA ASN A 145 13.09 0.66 3.87
C ASN A 145 12.67 2.14 3.99
N PRO A 146 13.57 3.04 4.44
CA PRO A 146 13.24 4.44 4.72
C PRO A 146 12.67 5.19 3.51
N GLU A 147 13.04 4.78 2.30
CA GLU A 147 12.52 5.36 1.06
C GLU A 147 11.06 4.98 0.74
N ALA A 148 10.50 3.97 1.41
CA ALA A 148 9.07 3.67 1.36
C ALA A 148 8.24 4.63 2.23
N VAL A 149 8.89 5.36 3.15
CA VAL A 149 8.24 6.34 4.03
C VAL A 149 8.07 7.67 3.31
N LYS A 150 6.84 7.99 2.94
CA LYS A 150 6.53 9.23 2.21
C LYS A 150 6.22 10.38 3.18
N PRO A 151 6.42 11.65 2.82
CA PRO A 151 5.98 12.77 3.64
C PRO A 151 4.49 12.68 3.96
N TYR A 152 4.10 13.08 5.17
CA TYR A 152 2.69 13.17 5.55
C TYR A 152 1.93 14.11 4.61
N LEU A 153 0.72 13.69 4.23
CA LEU A 153 -0.19 14.47 3.39
C LEU A 153 -1.42 14.88 4.20
N ASP A 154 -1.78 16.16 4.12
CA ASP A 154 -3.01 16.66 4.71
C ASP A 154 -4.23 15.92 4.13
N GLY A 155 -5.16 15.55 5.01
CA GLY A 155 -6.37 14.79 4.66
C GLY A 155 -6.24 13.28 4.81
N TYR A 156 -5.05 12.75 5.11
CA TYR A 156 -4.86 11.34 5.51
C TYR A 156 -5.06 11.21 7.03
N PRO A 157 -6.12 10.54 7.52
CA PRO A 157 -6.33 10.37 8.96
C PRO A 157 -5.21 9.56 9.59
N ILE A 158 -4.66 10.04 10.70
CA ILE A 158 -3.64 9.33 11.48
C ILE A 158 -4.33 8.32 12.40
N LEU A 159 -3.98 7.04 12.26
CA LEU A 159 -4.50 5.96 13.09
C LEU A 159 -3.53 5.56 14.21
N VAL A 160 -2.23 5.59 13.94
CA VAL A 160 -1.19 5.23 14.91
C VAL A 160 -0.01 6.20 14.78
N VAL A 161 0.56 6.59 15.91
CA VAL A 161 1.82 7.35 15.96
C VAL A 161 2.89 6.42 16.51
N GLU A 162 4.06 6.38 15.89
CA GLU A 162 5.20 5.57 16.34
C GLU A 162 5.51 5.85 17.81
N GLY A 163 5.75 4.79 18.58
CA GLY A 163 5.95 4.88 20.04
C GLY A 163 4.68 5.14 20.87
N LYS A 164 3.50 5.36 20.25
CA LYS A 164 2.21 5.51 20.92
C LYS A 164 1.22 4.45 20.42
N LYS A 165 1.09 3.34 21.16
CA LYS A 165 0.01 2.38 20.95
C LYS A 165 -1.28 2.89 21.60
N TYR A 166 -2.40 2.82 20.87
CA TYR A 166 -3.70 3.17 21.43
C TYR A 166 -4.06 2.13 22.51
N LYS A 167 -4.18 2.55 23.76
CA LYS A 167 -4.70 1.68 24.82
C LYS A 167 -6.22 1.64 24.66
N ASP A 168 -6.82 0.45 24.71
CA ASP A 168 -8.28 0.21 24.62
C ASP A 168 -9.13 0.90 25.72
N THR A 169 -8.57 1.88 26.44
CA THR A 169 -9.21 2.58 27.57
C THR A 169 -9.73 3.94 27.13
N LEU A 170 -10.79 3.91 26.33
CA LEU A 170 -11.87 4.90 26.50
C LEU A 170 -13.00 4.15 27.20
N VAL A 171 -13.14 4.46 28.49
CA VAL A 171 -14.23 4.04 29.38
C VAL A 171 -15.57 4.46 28.80
#